data_AF-A0A661MVS4-F1
#
_entry.id   AF-A0A661MVS4-F1
#
_cell.length_a   1.000
_cell.length_b   1.000
_cell.length_c   1.000
_cell.angle_alpha   90.00
_cell.angle_beta   90.00
_cell.angle_gamma   90.00
#
_symmetry.space_group_name_H-M   'P 1'
#
loop_
_entity.id
_entity.type
_entity.pdbx_description
1 polymer ?
#
loop_
_entity_poly.entity_id
_entity_poly.type
_entity_poly.pdbx_seq_one_letter_code
_entity_poly.pdbx_strand_id
1 'polypeptide(L)'
;MNGVASFLSVTALAVALAMSMAAGCSTSSGTAGGPVSRLIGRALAPEPDSDETSPLANQVVVLLTYDDQGNIVSAEVGTTDANGQFIVDAEAQAVVAVVVGSLNDEANTEISGLFNPDEPVIEKDLDEATSIACAAGLTAIGDGSITEEQLNAERVQNLEAASVEYILANPDFDYYSETDRTSAVEAVRVATDDGAHPAASDAFTA
;
A
#
# COMPACT_ATOMS: atom_id res chain seq x y z
N MET A 1 -4.39 42.69 5.92
CA MET A 1 -4.42 41.61 6.93
C MET A 1 -4.12 40.34 6.15
N ASN A 2 -2.86 39.92 6.14
CA ASN A 2 -2.42 38.72 5.42
C ASN A 2 -2.29 37.61 6.47
N GLY A 3 -3.18 36.62 6.42
CA GLY A 3 -3.11 35.40 7.23
C GLY A 3 -2.68 34.25 6.33
N VAL A 4 -1.52 33.68 6.65
CA VAL A 4 -0.83 32.60 5.93
C VAL A 4 -1.59 31.29 6.15
N ALA A 5 -1.90 30.56 5.07
CA ALA A 5 -2.43 29.21 5.11
C ALA A 5 -1.32 28.24 5.53
N SER A 6 -1.52 27.54 6.66
CA SER A 6 -0.68 26.42 7.06
C SER A 6 -1.02 25.20 6.21
N PHE A 7 -0.10 24.86 5.31
CA PHE A 7 -0.04 23.56 4.66
C PHE A 7 0.32 22.52 5.73
N LEU A 8 -0.61 21.63 6.07
CA LEU A 8 -0.30 20.40 6.77
C LEU A 8 0.02 19.33 5.72
N SER A 9 1.21 18.78 5.89
CA SER A 9 2.03 18.11 4.90
C SER A 9 1.71 16.61 4.82
N VAL A 10 1.95 16.04 3.64
CA VAL A 10 1.96 14.62 3.26
C VAL A 10 3.05 13.82 4.01
N THR A 11 3.16 13.98 5.34
CA THR A 11 4.31 13.51 6.13
C THR A 11 4.02 12.33 7.06
N ALA A 12 2.81 11.76 7.08
CA ALA A 12 2.51 10.70 8.04
C ALA A 12 3.13 9.33 7.70
N LEU A 13 3.25 8.96 6.42
CA LEU A 13 3.77 7.62 6.05
C LEU A 13 5.29 7.56 5.84
N ALA A 14 5.95 8.71 5.63
CA ALA A 14 7.39 8.77 5.31
C ALA A 14 8.33 8.81 6.54
N VAL A 15 7.80 8.88 7.77
CA VAL A 15 8.64 9.19 8.97
C VAL A 15 9.07 7.93 9.74
N ALA A 16 8.57 6.74 9.43
CA ALA A 16 8.96 5.52 10.14
C ALA A 16 10.24 4.84 9.59
N LEU A 17 10.72 5.18 8.39
CA LEU A 17 11.78 4.43 7.68
C LEU A 17 13.12 5.18 7.52
N ALA A 18 13.53 5.95 8.53
CA ALA A 18 14.79 6.71 8.43
C ALA A 18 15.66 6.60 9.67
N MET A 19 16.23 5.42 9.95
CA MET A 19 17.45 5.32 10.74
C MET A 19 18.40 4.18 10.29
N SER A 20 19.53 4.61 9.72
CA SER A 20 20.83 3.91 9.60
C SER A 20 20.91 2.85 8.47
N MET A 21 21.87 2.85 7.53
CA MET A 21 23.32 2.98 7.71
C MET A 21 24.09 3.46 6.45
N ALA A 22 25.16 4.23 6.73
CA ALA A 22 26.49 4.27 6.10
C ALA A 22 26.70 4.31 4.57
N ALA A 23 27.52 5.29 4.18
CA ALA A 23 28.02 5.58 2.84
C ALA A 23 28.84 4.44 2.18
N GLY A 24 28.45 4.09 0.95
CA GLY A 24 29.25 3.35 -0.02
C GLY A 24 29.18 4.03 -1.37
N CYS A 25 30.26 4.68 -1.78
CA CYS A 25 30.40 5.32 -3.09
C CYS A 25 30.59 4.25 -4.18
N SER A 26 29.61 4.08 -5.07
CA SER A 26 29.74 3.33 -6.32
C SER A 26 29.04 4.07 -7.45
N THR A 27 29.84 4.67 -8.34
CA THR A 27 29.37 5.19 -9.63
C THR A 27 29.15 4.01 -10.58
N SER A 28 27.91 3.58 -10.74
CA SER A 28 27.47 2.73 -11.86
C SER A 28 26.35 3.43 -12.60
N SER A 29 26.70 4.00 -13.75
CA SER A 29 25.77 4.41 -14.79
C SER A 29 25.14 3.15 -15.40
N GLY A 30 24.01 2.72 -14.85
CA GLY A 30 23.13 1.71 -15.42
C GLY A 30 21.83 2.38 -15.84
N THR A 31 21.46 2.25 -17.11
CA THR A 31 20.12 2.63 -17.57
C THR A 31 19.13 1.70 -16.89
N ALA A 32 18.43 2.18 -15.86
CA ALA A 32 17.22 1.56 -15.34
C ALA A 32 16.21 1.49 -16.48
N GLY A 33 15.74 0.29 -16.77
CA GLY A 33 14.91 -0.01 -17.93
C GLY A 33 14.46 -1.46 -17.85
N GLY A 34 13.85 -1.81 -16.71
CA GLY A 34 13.08 -3.04 -16.59
C GLY A 34 11.90 -3.03 -17.56
N PRO A 35 11.25 -4.19 -17.80
CA PRO A 35 9.98 -4.19 -18.53
C PRO A 35 9.00 -3.27 -17.80
N VAL A 36 8.30 -2.44 -18.57
CA VAL A 36 7.22 -1.60 -18.06
C VAL A 36 5.99 -2.46 -17.91
N SER A 37 5.44 -2.52 -16.70
CA SER A 37 4.15 -3.14 -16.41
C SER A 37 3.07 -2.08 -16.33
N ARG A 38 1.91 -2.37 -16.92
CA ARG A 38 0.74 -1.51 -16.82
C ARG A 38 -0.13 -1.96 -15.66
N LEU A 39 -0.26 -1.10 -14.66
CA LEU A 39 -1.15 -1.26 -13.52
C LEU A 39 -2.50 -0.65 -13.88
N ILE A 40 -3.56 -1.43 -13.75
CA ILE A 40 -4.94 -1.02 -14.00
C ILE A 40 -5.74 -1.40 -12.76
N GLY A 41 -6.52 -0.46 -12.25
CA GLY A 41 -7.29 -0.74 -11.05
C GLY A 41 -8.39 0.27 -10.79
N ARG A 42 -9.15 -0.01 -9.74
CA ARG A 42 -10.09 0.93 -9.13
C ARG A 42 -9.73 1.10 -7.66
N ALA A 43 -9.67 2.35 -7.18
CA ALA A 43 -9.55 2.63 -5.76
C ALA A 43 -10.95 2.78 -5.14
N LEU A 44 -11.24 1.92 -4.17
CA LEU A 44 -12.49 1.83 -3.43
C LEU A 44 -12.16 2.10 -1.97
N ALA A 45 -12.90 3.02 -1.35
CA ALA A 45 -12.77 3.27 0.07
C ALA A 45 -14.04 2.80 0.80
N PRO A 46 -13.91 2.22 2.00
CA PRO A 46 -15.08 1.86 2.81
C PRO A 46 -15.83 3.14 3.21
N GLU A 47 -17.15 3.14 3.08
CA GLU A 47 -17.95 4.26 3.56
C GLU A 47 -18.00 4.26 5.10
N PRO A 48 -17.90 5.43 5.75
CA PRO A 48 -18.07 5.50 7.20
C PRO A 48 -19.43 4.95 7.62
N ASP A 49 -19.46 4.13 8.66
CA ASP A 49 -20.67 3.55 9.25
C ASP A 49 -21.49 2.65 8.30
N SER A 50 -20.90 2.10 7.23
CA SER A 50 -21.56 1.17 6.32
C SER A 50 -20.63 0.06 5.82
N ASP A 51 -21.22 -1.06 5.36
CA ASP A 51 -20.49 -2.16 4.70
C ASP A 51 -20.31 -1.90 3.18
N GLU A 52 -20.64 -0.70 2.69
CA GLU A 52 -20.52 -0.32 1.28
C GLU A 52 -19.17 0.34 1.01
N THR A 53 -18.68 0.21 -0.22
CA THR A 53 -17.48 0.90 -0.69
C THR A 53 -17.85 1.95 -1.74
N SER A 54 -17.15 3.07 -1.68
CA SER A 54 -17.32 4.20 -2.58
C SER A 54 -16.05 4.42 -3.41
N PRO A 55 -16.17 4.72 -4.72
CA PRO A 55 -15.00 4.99 -5.55
C PRO A 55 -14.29 6.28 -5.13
N LEU A 56 -12.98 6.22 -4.97
CA LEU A 56 -12.14 7.39 -4.74
C LEU A 56 -11.94 8.16 -6.05
N ALA A 57 -12.89 9.02 -6.39
CA ALA A 57 -12.90 9.75 -7.66
C ALA A 57 -12.03 11.02 -7.66
N ASN A 58 -11.33 11.29 -8.78
CA ASN A 58 -10.48 12.48 -8.98
C ASN A 58 -9.35 12.64 -7.94
N GLN A 59 -8.81 11.54 -7.46
CA GLN A 59 -7.78 11.49 -6.43
C GLN A 59 -6.39 11.29 -7.03
N VAL A 60 -5.35 11.74 -6.32
CA VAL A 60 -3.97 11.60 -6.79
C VAL A 60 -3.51 10.16 -6.60
N VAL A 61 -2.89 9.61 -7.65
CA VAL A 61 -2.23 8.31 -7.60
C VAL A 61 -0.73 8.55 -7.45
N VAL A 62 -0.17 8.03 -6.36
CA VAL A 62 1.26 8.05 -6.06
C VAL A 62 1.79 6.63 -6.20
N LEU A 63 2.85 6.44 -6.98
CA LEU A 63 3.62 5.22 -6.92
C LEU A 63 4.78 5.40 -5.96
N LEU A 64 4.97 4.41 -5.09
CA LEU A 64 6.20 4.20 -4.35
C LEU A 64 6.96 3.05 -5.01
N THR A 65 8.18 3.32 -5.44
CA THR A 65 9.10 2.30 -5.98
C THR A 65 10.39 2.32 -5.18
N TYR A 66 11.20 1.27 -5.30
CA TYR A 66 12.57 1.31 -4.81
C TYR A 66 13.49 1.89 -5.90
N ASP A 67 14.61 2.50 -5.52
CA ASP A 67 15.68 2.84 -6.45
C ASP A 67 16.78 1.77 -6.43
N ASP A 68 17.80 1.91 -7.27
CA ASP A 68 18.94 0.96 -7.33
C ASP A 68 19.75 0.89 -6.02
N GLN A 69 19.45 1.74 -5.04
CA GLN A 69 20.08 1.81 -3.73
C GLN A 69 19.17 1.30 -2.62
N GLY A 70 17.96 0.81 -2.94
CA GLY A 70 16.98 0.32 -1.98
C GLY A 70 16.25 1.44 -1.22
N ASN A 71 16.29 2.68 -1.71
CA ASN A 71 15.49 3.76 -1.12
C ASN A 71 14.10 3.79 -1.74
N ILE A 72 13.08 4.04 -0.92
CA ILE A 72 11.73 4.34 -1.41
C ILE A 72 11.73 5.71 -2.08
N VAL A 73 11.31 5.76 -3.34
CA VAL A 73 11.05 6.97 -4.10
C VAL A 73 9.56 7.06 -4.45
N SER A 74 9.00 8.26 -4.35
CA SER A 74 7.58 8.52 -4.63
C SER A 74 7.43 9.36 -5.90
N ALA A 75 6.49 9.00 -6.76
CA ALA A 75 6.11 9.80 -7.93
C ALA A 75 4.59 9.92 -8.03
N GLU A 76 4.10 11.15 -8.23
CA GLU A 76 2.73 11.36 -8.70
C GLU A 76 2.66 10.95 -10.17
N VAL A 77 1.84 9.94 -10.45
CA VAL A 77 1.81 9.28 -11.77
C VAL A 77 0.50 9.50 -12.51
N GLY A 78 -0.51 10.05 -11.84
CA GLY A 78 -1.80 10.31 -12.44
C GLY A 78 -2.88 10.59 -11.40
N THR A 79 -4.12 10.48 -11.87
CA THR A 79 -5.32 10.65 -11.04
C THR A 79 -6.34 9.56 -11.35
N THR A 80 -7.18 9.22 -10.37
CA THR A 80 -8.35 8.36 -10.61
C THR A 80 -9.44 9.10 -11.38
N ASP A 81 -10.24 8.38 -12.15
CA ASP A 81 -11.40 8.94 -12.85
C ASP A 81 -12.65 9.05 -11.95
N ALA A 82 -13.81 9.38 -12.52
CA ALA A 82 -15.08 9.51 -11.78
C ALA A 82 -15.56 8.19 -11.13
N ASN A 83 -15.07 7.05 -11.58
CA ASN A 83 -15.39 5.73 -11.04
C ASN A 83 -14.25 5.19 -10.16
N GLY A 84 -13.27 6.03 -9.79
CA GLY A 84 -12.11 5.62 -9.01
C GLY A 84 -11.06 4.84 -9.82
N GLN A 85 -11.19 4.75 -11.14
CA GLN A 85 -10.30 3.95 -11.98
C GLN A 85 -8.98 4.68 -12.23
N PHE A 86 -7.86 3.95 -12.19
CA PHE A 86 -6.54 4.45 -12.55
C PHE A 86 -5.85 3.50 -13.53
N ILE A 87 -4.96 4.08 -14.33
CA ILE A 87 -4.04 3.36 -15.22
C ILE A 87 -2.67 4.01 -15.05
N VAL A 88 -1.68 3.21 -14.69
CA VAL A 88 -0.32 3.68 -14.41
C VAL A 88 0.68 2.72 -15.06
N ASP A 89 1.69 3.26 -15.71
CA ASP A 89 2.81 2.48 -16.22
C ASP A 89 3.97 2.55 -15.20
N ALA A 90 4.46 1.40 -14.74
CA ALA A 90 5.50 1.29 -13.71
C ALA A 90 6.69 0.44 -14.22
N GLU A 91 7.90 0.86 -13.90
CA GLU A 91 9.12 0.11 -14.25
C GLU A 91 9.37 -1.01 -13.22
N ALA A 92 9.78 -2.19 -13.68
CA ALA A 92 9.83 -3.41 -12.88
C ALA A 92 10.64 -3.31 -11.58
N GLN A 93 9.94 -3.49 -10.45
CA GLN A 93 10.35 -3.79 -9.06
C GLN A 93 9.07 -3.92 -8.22
N ALA A 94 9.10 -4.41 -6.98
CA ALA A 94 7.90 -4.35 -6.13
C ALA A 94 7.44 -2.89 -5.99
N VAL A 95 6.21 -2.59 -6.41
CA VAL A 95 5.64 -1.24 -6.44
C VAL A 95 4.46 -1.15 -5.50
N VAL A 96 4.36 -0.06 -4.76
CA VAL A 96 3.15 0.28 -4.02
C VAL A 96 2.41 1.35 -4.78
N ALA A 97 1.14 1.11 -5.12
CA ALA A 97 0.26 2.20 -5.50
C ALA A 97 -0.45 2.71 -4.26
N VAL A 98 -0.37 4.02 -4.05
CA VAL A 98 -1.07 4.73 -2.97
C VAL A 98 -2.00 5.74 -3.64
N VAL A 99 -3.30 5.57 -3.44
CA VAL A 99 -4.31 6.54 -3.83
C VAL A 99 -4.72 7.31 -2.59
N VAL A 100 -4.27 8.57 -2.54
CA VAL A 100 -4.60 9.47 -1.44
C VAL A 100 -5.78 10.31 -1.87
N GLY A 101 -6.89 10.17 -1.17
CA GLY A 101 -8.06 10.98 -1.38
C GLY A 101 -8.76 11.38 -0.11
N SER A 102 -9.96 11.92 -0.24
CA SER A 102 -10.79 12.33 0.89
C SER A 102 -12.22 11.93 0.56
N LEU A 103 -12.87 11.17 1.45
CA LEU A 103 -14.30 10.89 1.33
C LEU A 103 -15.14 12.07 1.83
N ASN A 104 -14.60 12.88 2.74
CA ASN A 104 -15.18 14.11 3.28
C ASN A 104 -14.02 15.05 3.67
N ASP A 105 -14.17 16.36 3.39
CA ASP A 105 -13.15 17.45 3.49
C ASP A 105 -12.31 17.56 4.80
N GLU A 106 -12.49 16.67 5.76
CA GLU A 106 -11.85 16.66 7.08
C GLU A 106 -10.97 15.42 7.35
N ALA A 107 -11.01 14.38 6.50
CA ALA A 107 -10.15 13.20 6.62
C ALA A 107 -9.54 12.79 5.27
N ASN A 108 -8.22 12.56 5.28
CA ASN A 108 -7.53 11.93 4.15
C ASN A 108 -7.76 10.42 4.24
N THR A 109 -8.47 9.86 3.27
CA THR A 109 -8.58 8.43 3.03
C THR A 109 -7.42 8.00 2.14
N GLU A 110 -6.59 7.08 2.63
CA GLU A 110 -5.55 6.46 1.84
C GLU A 110 -5.99 5.04 1.51
N ILE A 111 -5.92 4.65 0.24
CA ILE A 111 -6.13 3.27 -0.19
C ILE A 111 -4.89 2.85 -0.98
N SER A 112 -4.31 1.72 -0.60
CA SER A 112 -3.03 1.27 -1.14
C SER A 112 -3.05 -0.22 -1.50
N GLY A 113 -2.08 -0.63 -2.31
CA GLY A 113 -1.89 -2.04 -2.64
C GLY A 113 -0.48 -2.32 -3.15
N LEU A 114 -0.07 -3.58 -2.96
CA LEU A 114 1.20 -4.10 -3.45
C LEU A 114 1.03 -4.67 -4.86
N PHE A 115 1.89 -4.25 -5.76
CA PHE A 115 1.98 -4.76 -7.13
C PHE A 115 3.35 -5.40 -7.31
N ASN A 116 3.36 -6.63 -7.82
CA ASN A 116 4.59 -7.27 -8.26
C ASN A 116 4.60 -7.34 -9.79
N PRO A 117 5.34 -6.47 -10.50
CA PRO A 117 5.41 -6.41 -11.96
C PRO A 117 6.18 -7.58 -12.57
N ASP A 118 5.59 -8.77 -12.44
CA ASP A 118 6.04 -10.00 -13.11
C ASP A 118 5.32 -10.18 -14.46
N GLU A 119 4.26 -9.40 -14.67
CA GLU A 119 3.36 -9.46 -15.82
C GLU A 119 3.28 -8.11 -16.56
N PRO A 120 3.07 -8.10 -17.88
CA PRO A 120 2.98 -6.86 -18.66
C PRO A 120 1.76 -6.00 -18.31
N VAL A 121 0.70 -6.62 -17.79
CA VAL A 121 -0.53 -5.95 -17.33
C VAL A 121 -0.93 -6.58 -16.03
N ILE A 122 -1.17 -5.75 -15.01
CA ILE A 122 -1.68 -6.18 -13.71
C ILE A 122 -2.99 -5.46 -13.48
N GLU A 123 -4.06 -6.23 -13.29
CA GLU A 123 -5.38 -5.74 -12.95
C GLU A 123 -5.67 -6.02 -11.47
N LYS A 124 -5.90 -4.98 -10.68
CA LYS A 124 -6.19 -5.10 -9.25
C LYS A 124 -7.00 -3.90 -8.76
N ASP A 125 -8.11 -4.17 -8.09
CA ASP A 125 -8.81 -3.15 -7.33
C ASP A 125 -8.14 -2.98 -5.96
N LEU A 126 -8.12 -1.73 -5.49
CA LEU A 126 -7.55 -1.36 -4.20
C LEU A 126 -8.69 -1.04 -3.24
N ASP A 127 -8.62 -1.62 -2.04
CA ASP A 127 -9.60 -1.49 -0.97
C ASP A 127 -8.91 -1.51 0.41
N GLU A 128 -9.70 -1.58 1.48
CA GLU A 128 -9.18 -1.67 2.85
C GLU A 128 -8.32 -2.93 3.07
N ALA A 129 -8.65 -4.06 2.43
CA ALA A 129 -7.91 -5.30 2.59
C ALA A 129 -6.55 -5.23 1.88
N THR A 130 -6.50 -4.69 0.66
CA THR A 130 -5.21 -4.46 -0.02
C THR A 130 -4.36 -3.43 0.72
N SER A 131 -5.00 -2.48 1.42
CA SER A 131 -4.31 -1.47 2.22
C SER A 131 -3.67 -2.06 3.48
N ILE A 132 -4.37 -2.96 4.19
CA ILE A 132 -3.82 -3.71 5.32
C ILE A 132 -2.67 -4.59 4.85
N ALA A 133 -2.86 -5.35 3.76
CA ALA A 133 -1.82 -6.20 3.19
C ALA A 133 -0.58 -5.39 2.77
N CYS A 134 -0.79 -4.21 2.20
CA CYS A 134 0.28 -3.30 1.84
C CYS A 134 1.08 -2.82 3.05
N ALA A 135 0.41 -2.33 4.08
CA ALA A 135 1.05 -1.91 5.31
C ALA A 135 1.78 -3.08 6.00
N ALA A 136 1.22 -4.29 5.99
CA ALA A 136 1.85 -5.50 6.50
C ALA A 136 3.16 -5.84 5.77
N GLY A 137 3.13 -5.88 4.43
CA GLY A 137 4.31 -6.16 3.62
C GLY A 137 5.42 -5.11 3.79
N LEU A 138 5.06 -3.82 3.77
CA LEU A 138 6.04 -2.73 3.97
C LEU A 138 6.61 -2.73 5.39
N THR A 139 5.81 -3.03 6.40
CA THR A 139 6.30 -3.13 7.78
C THR A 139 7.30 -4.28 7.93
N ALA A 140 7.02 -5.44 7.31
CA ALA A 140 7.92 -6.60 7.33
C ALA A 140 9.26 -6.37 6.61
N ILE A 141 9.26 -5.55 5.56
CA ILE A 141 10.51 -5.07 4.94
C ILE A 141 11.22 -4.09 5.87
N GLY A 142 10.47 -3.11 6.40
CA GLY A 142 11.00 -2.04 7.24
C GLY A 142 11.66 -2.50 8.55
N ASP A 143 11.12 -3.55 9.17
CA ASP A 143 11.70 -4.16 10.38
C ASP A 143 12.72 -5.29 10.08
N GLY A 144 12.92 -5.62 8.81
CA GLY A 144 13.89 -6.60 8.34
C GLY A 144 13.47 -8.06 8.52
N SER A 145 12.20 -8.33 8.83
CA SER A 145 11.67 -9.71 8.86
C SER A 145 11.71 -10.38 7.48
N ILE A 146 11.53 -9.59 6.41
CA ILE A 146 11.73 -10.02 5.02
C ILE A 146 12.56 -9.00 4.23
N THR A 147 13.13 -9.42 3.11
CA THR A 147 13.72 -8.52 2.10
C THR A 147 12.71 -8.15 1.01
N GLU A 148 13.01 -7.11 0.24
CA GLU A 148 12.21 -6.72 -0.92
C GLU A 148 12.05 -7.88 -1.93
N GLU A 149 13.11 -8.66 -2.16
CA GLU A 149 13.08 -9.81 -3.08
C GLU A 149 12.23 -10.97 -2.55
N GLN A 150 12.01 -11.04 -1.23
CA GLN A 150 11.15 -12.05 -0.65
C GLN A 150 9.66 -11.70 -0.81
N LEU A 151 9.31 -10.41 -0.97
CA LEU A 151 7.94 -9.94 -1.18
C LEU A 151 7.46 -10.20 -2.62
N ASN A 152 7.27 -11.48 -2.94
CA ASN A 152 6.81 -11.95 -4.24
C ASN A 152 5.27 -12.02 -4.32
N ALA A 153 4.75 -12.36 -5.52
CA ALA A 153 3.32 -12.45 -5.77
C ALA A 153 2.57 -13.41 -4.84
N GLU A 154 3.18 -14.54 -4.45
CA GLU A 154 2.58 -15.50 -3.52
C GLU A 154 2.44 -14.91 -2.11
N ARG A 155 3.46 -14.18 -1.63
CA ARG A 155 3.37 -13.49 -0.33
C ARG A 155 2.31 -12.41 -0.33
N VAL A 156 2.26 -11.59 -1.39
CA VAL A 156 1.23 -10.56 -1.55
C VAL A 156 -0.16 -11.18 -1.50
N GLN A 157 -0.37 -12.29 -2.22
CA GLN A 157 -1.65 -13.00 -2.21
C GLN A 157 -2.03 -13.51 -0.81
N ASN A 158 -1.08 -14.08 -0.06
CA ASN A 158 -1.33 -14.56 1.29
C ASN A 158 -1.70 -13.42 2.26
N LEU A 159 -1.02 -12.27 2.16
CA LEU A 159 -1.31 -11.09 2.96
C LEU A 159 -2.70 -10.51 2.64
N GLU A 160 -3.06 -10.41 1.37
CA GLU A 160 -4.36 -9.91 0.91
C GLU A 160 -5.49 -10.85 1.35
N ALA A 161 -5.34 -12.16 1.17
CA ALA A 161 -6.32 -13.14 1.61
C ALA A 161 -6.55 -13.08 3.14
N ALA A 162 -5.47 -13.03 3.92
CA ALA A 162 -5.56 -12.91 5.37
C ALA A 162 -6.18 -11.58 5.82
N SER A 163 -5.96 -10.48 5.09
CA SER A 163 -6.58 -9.19 5.39
C SER A 163 -8.10 -9.23 5.21
N VAL A 164 -8.58 -9.89 4.16
CA VAL A 164 -10.02 -10.14 3.96
C VAL A 164 -10.59 -10.98 5.10
N GLU A 165 -9.91 -12.07 5.47
CA GLU A 165 -10.35 -12.93 6.58
C GLU A 165 -10.39 -12.19 7.92
N TYR A 166 -9.39 -11.32 8.18
CA TYR A 166 -9.36 -10.48 9.37
C TYR A 166 -10.58 -9.54 9.44
N ILE A 167 -10.88 -8.82 8.36
CA ILE A 167 -12.03 -7.89 8.30
C ILE A 167 -13.34 -8.65 8.55
N LEU A 168 -13.52 -9.80 7.89
CA LEU A 168 -14.72 -10.63 8.07
C LEU A 168 -14.87 -11.19 9.49
N ALA A 169 -13.77 -11.51 10.16
CA ALA A 169 -13.76 -12.01 11.53
C ALA A 169 -13.99 -10.91 12.58
N ASN A 170 -13.75 -9.65 12.24
CA ASN A 170 -13.83 -8.50 13.13
C ASN A 170 -14.85 -7.47 12.60
N PRO A 171 -16.16 -7.70 12.79
CA PRO A 171 -17.22 -6.84 12.23
C PRO A 171 -17.23 -5.41 12.79
N ASP A 172 -16.57 -5.18 13.94
CA ASP A 172 -16.41 -3.85 14.53
C ASP A 172 -15.11 -3.15 14.07
N PHE A 173 -14.38 -3.72 13.11
CA PHE A 173 -13.15 -3.12 12.58
C PHE A 173 -13.43 -1.79 11.90
N ASP A 174 -12.79 -0.73 12.36
CA ASP A 174 -12.85 0.60 11.74
C ASP A 174 -11.58 0.89 10.94
N TYR A 175 -11.70 0.92 9.61
CA TYR A 175 -10.59 1.27 8.72
C TYR A 175 -10.01 2.67 9.00
N TYR A 176 -10.81 3.61 9.50
CA TYR A 176 -10.37 4.97 9.79
C TYR A 176 -9.68 5.10 11.15
N SER A 177 -9.77 4.06 12.00
CA SER A 177 -9.05 3.98 13.27
C SER A 177 -7.61 3.54 13.03
N GLU A 178 -6.65 4.40 13.38
CA GLU A 178 -5.22 4.07 13.35
C GLU A 178 -4.89 2.85 14.23
N THR A 179 -5.57 2.71 15.37
CA THR A 179 -5.37 1.59 16.31
C THR A 179 -5.84 0.28 15.69
N ASP A 180 -7.00 0.30 15.04
CA ASP A 180 -7.60 -0.89 14.42
C ASP A 180 -6.76 -1.33 13.23
N ARG A 181 -6.35 -0.39 12.37
CA ARG A 181 -5.43 -0.67 11.25
C ARG A 181 -4.11 -1.26 11.73
N THR A 182 -3.49 -0.68 12.77
CA THR A 182 -2.23 -1.20 13.31
C THR A 182 -2.41 -2.63 13.84
N SER A 183 -3.51 -2.88 14.54
CA SER A 183 -3.84 -4.22 15.07
C SER A 183 -4.09 -5.24 13.95
N ALA A 184 -4.81 -4.84 12.90
CA ALA A 184 -5.06 -5.66 11.72
C ALA A 184 -3.77 -6.03 11.00
N VAL A 185 -2.89 -5.05 10.79
CA VAL A 185 -1.57 -5.26 10.19
C VAL A 185 -0.75 -6.27 10.97
N GLU A 186 -0.64 -6.11 12.30
CA GLU A 186 0.11 -7.04 13.14
C GLU A 186 -0.50 -8.45 13.12
N ALA A 187 -1.83 -8.56 13.23
CA ALA A 187 -2.52 -9.84 13.19
C ALA A 187 -2.31 -10.57 11.86
N VAL A 188 -2.43 -9.88 10.72
CA VAL A 188 -2.21 -10.45 9.39
C VAL A 188 -0.77 -10.94 9.24
N ARG A 189 0.21 -10.15 9.67
CA ARG A 189 1.63 -10.54 9.65
C ARG A 189 1.89 -11.81 10.45
N VAL A 190 1.37 -11.87 11.69
CA VAL A 190 1.54 -13.04 12.57
C VAL A 190 0.85 -14.28 12.00
N ALA A 191 -0.37 -14.14 11.49
CA ALA A 191 -1.15 -15.24 10.96
C ALA A 191 -0.54 -15.88 9.70
N THR A 192 0.23 -15.11 8.93
CA THR A 192 0.78 -15.52 7.64
C THR A 192 2.30 -15.73 7.64
N ASP A 193 2.97 -15.48 8.76
CA ASP A 193 4.44 -15.39 8.84
C ASP A 193 4.99 -14.42 7.77
N ASP A 194 4.53 -13.17 7.84
CA ASP A 194 4.84 -12.11 6.88
C ASP A 194 4.54 -12.52 5.42
N GLY A 195 3.39 -13.15 5.21
CA GLY A 195 2.94 -13.66 3.92
C GLY A 195 3.62 -14.95 3.47
N ALA A 196 4.52 -15.56 4.24
CA ALA A 196 5.19 -16.79 3.84
C ALA A 196 4.19 -17.91 3.55
N HIS A 197 3.10 -17.96 4.31
CA HIS A 197 2.07 -18.99 4.23
C HIS A 197 0.66 -18.35 4.26
N PRO A 198 -0.37 -19.05 3.72
CA PRO A 198 -1.76 -18.66 3.96
C PRO A 198 -2.06 -18.66 5.47
N ALA A 199 -2.96 -17.78 5.91
CA ALA A 199 -3.44 -17.81 7.28
C ALA A 199 -4.12 -19.15 7.59
N ALA A 200 -4.00 -19.60 8.84
CA ALA A 200 -4.78 -20.73 9.31
C ALA A 200 -6.27 -20.35 9.35
N SER A 201 -7.17 -21.30 9.10
CA SER A 201 -8.62 -21.04 9.00
C SER A 201 -9.27 -20.47 10.26
N ASP A 202 -8.61 -20.58 11.41
CA ASP A 202 -9.04 -20.07 12.71
C ASP A 202 -8.16 -18.93 13.25
N ALA A 203 -7.22 -18.40 12.44
CA ALA A 203 -6.22 -17.43 12.88
C ALA A 203 -6.81 -16.14 13.47
N PHE A 204 -8.03 -15.77 13.07
CA PHE A 204 -8.68 -14.52 13.48
C PHE A 204 -9.95 -14.74 14.31
N THR A 205 -10.27 -15.99 14.64
CA THR A 205 -11.42 -16.34 15.47
C THR A 205 -10.96 -16.62 16.90
N ALA A 206 -11.43 -15.80 17.86
CA ALA A 206 -11.17 -15.98 19.30
C ALA A 206 -11.96 -17.15 19.92
#